data_AF-A0A943NLQ3-F1
#
_entry.id   AF-A0A943NLQ3-F1
#
_cell.length_a   1.000
_cell.length_b   1.000
_cell.length_c   1.000
_cell.angle_alpha   90.00
_cell.angle_beta   90.00
_cell.angle_gamma   90.00
#
_symmetry.space_group_name_H-M   'P 1'
#
loop_
_entity.id
_entity.type
_entity.pdbx_description
1 polymer ?
#
loop_
_entity_poly.entity_id
_entity_poly.type
_entity_poly.pdbx_seq_one_letter_code
_entity_poly.pdbx_strand_id
1 'polypeptide(L)' 'MNFFEFWNQYKWRIISVLFAIVFAAFLFTIGFWKTLLLFVLVGIAFFIGTLLDEGGRARVGEFFRSLFKNRE' A
#
# COMPACT_ATOMS: atom_id res chain seq x y z
N MET A 1 1.20 -28.80 32.67
CA MET A 1 1.91 -27.74 31.92
C MET A 1 1.74 -26.45 32.68
N ASN A 2 2.85 -25.85 33.15
CA ASN A 2 2.79 -24.61 33.91
C ASN A 2 2.40 -23.45 32.98
N PHE A 3 1.59 -22.50 33.49
CA PHE A 3 1.21 -21.30 32.73
C PHE A 3 2.41 -20.52 32.18
N PHE A 4 3.54 -20.54 32.89
CA PHE A 4 4.80 -19.93 32.47
C PHE A 4 5.43 -20.59 31.24
N GLU A 5 5.33 -21.91 31.09
CA GLU A 5 5.86 -22.62 29.93
C GLU A 5 5.02 -22.34 28.68
N PHE A 6 3.70 -22.29 28.86
CA PHE A 6 2.77 -21.95 27.78
C PHE A 6 3.00 -20.53 27.27
N TRP A 7 3.23 -19.58 28.19
CA TRP A 7 3.55 -18.21 27.82
C TRP A 7 4.87 -18.10 27.05
N ASN A 8 5.92 -18.81 27.47
CA ASN A 8 7.22 -18.74 26.81
C ASN A 8 7.23 -19.43 25.43
N GLN A 9 6.46 -20.52 25.28
CA GLN A 9 6.34 -21.27 24.03
C GLN A 9 5.58 -20.50 22.94
N TYR A 10 4.54 -19.74 23.32
CA TYR A 10 3.69 -19.03 22.36
C TYR A 10 3.88 -17.51 22.33
N LYS A 11 4.86 -16.99 23.08
CA LYS A 11 5.16 -15.55 23.22
C LYS A 11 5.16 -14.80 21.88
N TRP A 12 5.86 -15.34 20.88
CA TRP A 12 5.96 -14.74 19.55
C TRP A 12 4.65 -14.76 18.76
N ARG A 13 3.83 -15.81 18.95
CA ARG A 13 2.52 -15.94 18.31
C ARG A 13 1.51 -14.98 18.91
N ILE A 14 1.56 -14.77 20.22
CA ILE A 14 0.70 -13.81 20.91
C ILE A 14 1.07 -12.38 20.52
N ILE A 15 2.37 -12.06 20.47
CA ILE A 15 2.84 -10.73 20.05
C ILE A 15 2.49 -10.45 18.59
N SER A 16 2.64 -11.41 17.68
CA SER A 16 2.30 -11.21 16.27
C SER A 16 0.81 -11.01 16.04
N VAL A 17 -0.05 -11.77 16.74
CA VAL A 17 -1.51 -11.60 16.69
C VAL A 17 -1.91 -10.25 17.29
N LEU A 18 -1.34 -9.86 18.43
CA LEU A 18 -1.62 -8.57 19.04
C LEU A 18 -1.21 -7.42 18.12
N PHE A 19 -0.04 -7.51 17.50
CA PHE A 19 0.43 -6.54 16.52
C PHE A 19 -0.50 -6.46 15.30
N ALA A 20 -0.92 -7.60 14.75
CA ALA A 20 -1.83 -7.66 13.62
C ALA A 20 -3.20 -7.04 13.95
N ILE A 21 -3.72 -7.24 15.18
CA ILE A 21 -4.99 -6.64 15.63
C ILE A 21 -4.85 -5.13 15.77
N VAL A 22 -3.78 -4.64 16.39
CA VAL A 22 -3.51 -3.20 16.52
C VAL A 22 -3.33 -2.56 15.14
N PHE A 23 -2.59 -3.22 14.26
CA PHE A 23 -2.38 -2.78 12.88
C PHE A 23 -3.70 -2.75 12.11
N ALA A 24 -4.52 -3.80 12.19
CA ALA A 24 -5.83 -3.84 11.57
C ALA A 24 -6.76 -2.76 12.13
N ALA A 25 -6.77 -2.54 13.44
CA ALA A 25 -7.52 -1.46 14.06
C ALA A 25 -7.07 -0.08 13.55
N PHE A 26 -5.77 0.14 13.36
CA PHE A 26 -5.22 1.32 12.69
C PHE A 26 -5.71 1.45 11.25
N LEU A 27 -5.69 0.35 10.48
CA LEU A 27 -6.19 0.32 9.10
C LEU A 27 -7.68 0.69 9.03
N PHE A 28 -8.49 0.18 9.96
CA PHE A 28 -9.93 0.43 10.00
C PHE A 28 -10.29 1.81 10.58
N THR A 29 -9.58 2.28 11.60
CA THR A 29 -9.94 3.50 12.35
C THR A 29 -9.54 4.78 11.65
N ILE A 30 -8.38 4.82 10.97
CA ILE A 30 -7.85 6.05 10.37
C ILE A 30 -8.43 6.34 8.98
N GLY A 31 -9.29 5.45 8.45
CA GLY A 31 -9.60 5.50 7.04
C GLY A 31 -8.32 5.31 6.23
N PHE A 32 -7.49 4.32 6.60
CA PHE A 32 -6.27 3.96 5.89
C PHE A 32 -6.53 3.76 4.40
N TRP A 33 -7.69 3.18 4.07
CA TRP A 33 -8.12 3.08 2.68
C TRP A 33 -8.23 4.44 1.98
N LYS A 34 -8.66 5.49 2.67
CA LYS A 34 -8.71 6.86 2.13
C LYS A 34 -7.33 7.48 1.99
N THR A 35 -6.44 7.30 2.98
CA THR A 35 -5.06 7.81 2.89
C THR A 35 -4.22 7.03 1.87
N LEU A 36 -4.40 5.72 1.77
CA LEU A 36 -3.80 4.88 0.73
C LEU A 36 -4.30 5.27 -0.66
N LEU A 37 -5.62 5.48 -0.82
CA LEU A 37 -6.19 6.00 -2.07
C LEU A 37 -5.61 7.37 -2.44
N LEU A 38 -5.51 8.29 -1.47
CA LEU A 38 -4.88 9.59 -1.67
C LEU A 38 -3.42 9.44 -2.08
N PHE A 39 -2.66 8.57 -1.42
CA PHE A 39 -1.24 8.35 -1.72
C PHE A 39 -1.04 7.78 -3.13
N VAL A 40 -1.88 6.82 -3.53
CA VAL A 40 -1.88 6.27 -4.90
C VAL A 40 -2.27 7.34 -5.91
N LEU A 41 -3.31 8.13 -5.65
CA LEU A 41 -3.77 9.18 -6.56
C LEU A 41 -2.71 10.28 -6.73
N VAL A 42 -2.10 10.72 -5.63
CA VAL A 42 -1.00 11.69 -5.64
C VAL A 42 0.22 11.12 -6.36
N GLY A 43 0.57 9.85 -6.11
CA GLY A 43 1.67 9.18 -6.79
C GLY A 43 1.45 9.08 -8.30
N ILE A 44 0.25 8.71 -8.74
CA ILE A 44 -0.12 8.67 -10.16
C ILE A 44 -0.10 10.09 -10.76
N ALA A 45 -0.69 11.08 -10.08
CA ALA A 45 -0.69 12.46 -10.55
C ALA A 45 0.73 13.03 -10.66
N PHE A 46 1.59 12.74 -9.67
CA PHE A 46 3.00 13.12 -9.68
C PHE A 46 3.74 12.45 -10.84
N PHE A 47 3.56 11.13 -11.02
CA PHE A 47 4.19 10.39 -12.11
C PHE A 47 3.75 10.91 -13.49
N ILE A 48 2.45 11.16 -13.68
CA ILE A 48 1.93 11.77 -14.91
C ILE A 48 2.50 13.19 -15.09
N GLY A 49 2.60 13.97 -14.01
CA GLY A 49 3.21 15.31 -14.03
C GLY A 49 4.68 15.28 -14.45
N THR A 50 5.48 14.38 -13.89
CA THR A 50 6.89 14.21 -14.29
C THR A 50 7.03 13.81 -15.75
N LEU A 51 6.19 12.88 -16.24
CA LEU A 51 6.17 12.52 -17.66
C LEU A 51 5.76 13.70 -18.56
N LEU A 52 4.87 14.57 -18.07
CA LEU A 52 4.44 15.78 -18.77
C LEU A 52 5.56 16.84 -18.79
N ASP A 53 6.31 16.98 -17.71
CA ASP A 53 7.42 17.94 -17.62
C ASP A 53 8.61 17.52 -18.49
N GLU A 54 8.92 16.22 -18.60
CA GLU A 54 10.05 15.73 -19.39
C GLU A 54 9.81 15.67 -20.90
N GLY A 55 8.55 15.64 -21.36
CA GLY A 55 8.23 15.38 -22.77
C GLY A 55 6.90 15.95 -23.28
N GLY A 56 6.21 16.76 -22.48
CA GLY A 56 4.93 17.35 -22.83
C GLY A 56 3.79 16.34 -22.99
N ARG A 57 2.64 16.82 -23.48
CA ARG A 57 1.40 16.02 -23.61
C ARG A 57 1.54 14.80 -24.53
N ALA A 58 2.48 14.84 -25.48
CA ALA A 58 2.72 13.76 -26.43
C ALA A 58 3.30 12.51 -25.74
N ARG A 59 4.27 12.67 -24.83
CA ARG A 59 4.92 11.56 -24.12
C ARG A 59 3.98 10.83 -23.16
N VAL A 60 3.11 11.57 -22.47
CA VAL A 60 2.04 10.97 -21.65
C VAL A 60 1.12 10.10 -22.51
N GLY A 61 0.67 10.62 -23.66
CA GLY A 61 -0.19 9.89 -24.59
C GLY A 61 0.46 8.61 -25.14
N GLU A 62 1.75 8.66 -25.46
CA GLU A 62 2.53 7.49 -25.90
C GLU A 62 2.69 6.45 -24.79
N PHE A 63 2.94 6.87 -23.54
CA PHE A 63 3.07 5.97 -22.39
C PHE A 63 1.75 5.24 -22.10
N PHE A 64 0.61 5.94 -22.13
CA PHE A 64 -0.71 5.33 -21.98
C PHE A 64 -1.03 4.36 -23.14
N ARG A 65 -0.69 4.72 -24.39
CA ARG A 65 -0.84 3.81 -25.53
C ARG A 65 0.04 2.57 -25.40
N SER A 66 1.28 2.70 -24.93
CA SER A 66 2.19 1.58 -24.70
C SER A 66 1.66 0.63 -23.60
N LEU A 67 1.12 1.18 -22.51
CA LEU A 67 0.52 0.39 -21.43
C LEU A 67 -0.73 -0.39 -21.86
N PHE A 68 -1.60 0.21 -22.69
CA PHE A 68 -2.82 -0.46 -23.18
C PHE A 68 -2.57 -1.40 -24.37
N LYS A 69 -1.53 -1.16 -25.18
CA LYS A 69 -1.21 -1.99 -26.35
C LYS A 69 -0.62 -3.37 -25.98
N ASN A 70 -0.10 -3.53 -24.78
CA ASN A 70 0.51 -4.79 -24.33
C ASN A 70 -0.49 -5.80 -23.70
N ARG A 71 -1.80 -5.60 -23.92
CA ARG A 71 -2.87 -6.45 -23.39
C ARG A 71 -3.70 -7.17 -24.47
N GLU A 72 -3.24 -7.17 -25.72
CA GLU A 72 -3.77 -8.01 -26.80
C GLU A 72 -2.86 -9.21 -27.06
#